data_AF-A0A818LFI4-F1
#
_entry.id   AF-A0A818LFI4-F1
#
_cell.length_a   1.000
_cell.length_b   1.000
_cell.length_c   1.000
_cell.angle_alpha   90.00
_cell.angle_beta   90.00
_cell.angle_gamma   90.00
#
_symmetry.space_group_name_H-M   'P 1'
#
loop_
_entity.id
_entity.type
_entity.pdbx_description
1 polymer ?
#
loop_
_entity_poly.entity_id
_entity_poly.type
_entity_poly.pdbx_seq_one_letter_code
_entity_poly.pdbx_strand_id
1 'polypeptide(L)' 'MISSTFKNYKSGIFQVNGCPASVRSSNHAVVIVGYGVDQTTGIPYWKVRNSWGPTWGDGGYFKIKRGVS' A
#
# COMPACT_ATOMS: atom_id res chain seq x y z
N MET A 1 -1.39 1.73 -13.69
CA MET A 1 -1.31 3.16 -13.32
C MET A 1 -1.68 3.33 -11.86
N ILE A 2 -1.00 4.21 -11.13
CA ILE A 2 -1.35 4.55 -9.73
C ILE A 2 -2.73 5.19 -9.67
N SER A 3 -3.62 4.67 -8.82
CA SER A 3 -4.96 5.22 -8.61
C SER A 3 -4.94 6.56 -7.87
N SER A 4 -5.96 7.40 -8.11
CA SER A 4 -6.19 8.64 -7.35
C SER A 4 -6.35 8.37 -5.85
N THR A 5 -7.01 7.25 -5.50
CA THR A 5 -7.16 6.80 -4.11
C THR A 5 -5.81 6.55 -3.45
N PHE A 6 -4.85 5.93 -4.15
CA PHE A 6 -3.52 5.71 -3.60
C PHE A 6 -2.73 7.02 -3.46
N LYS A 7 -2.84 7.95 -4.42
CA LYS A 7 -2.18 9.26 -4.32
C LYS A 7 -2.60 10.03 -3.05
N ASN A 8 -3.86 9.89 -2.65
CA ASN A 8 -4.44 10.55 -1.49
C ASN A 8 -4.28 9.78 -0.17
N TYR A 9 -3.56 8.66 -0.15
CA TYR A 9 -3.30 7.89 1.07
C TYR A 9 -2.63 8.75 2.16
N LYS A 10 -3.12 8.61 3.39
CA LYS A 10 -2.58 9.27 4.59
C LYS A 10 -2.08 8.27 5.62
N SER A 11 -2.89 7.27 5.96
CA SER A 11 -2.56 6.26 6.97
C SER A 11 -3.43 5.02 6.83
N GLY A 12 -3.18 4.00 7.66
CA GLY A 12 -3.93 2.75 7.72
C GLY A 12 -3.40 1.67 6.78
N ILE A 13 -4.17 0.58 6.62
CA ILE A 13 -3.84 -0.48 5.66
C ILE A 13 -4.60 -0.20 4.37
N PHE A 14 -3.86 0.13 3.32
CA PHE A 14 -4.42 0.31 1.99
C PHE A 14 -4.98 -1.02 1.47
N GLN A 15 -6.24 -1.00 1.05
CA GLN A 15 -6.97 -2.14 0.50
C GLN A 15 -7.62 -1.69 -0.80
N VAL A 16 -7.51 -2.52 -1.84
CA VAL A 16 -8.23 -2.34 -3.08
C VAL A 16 -9.21 -3.50 -3.20
N ASN A 17 -10.51 -3.20 -3.20
CA ASN A 17 -11.53 -4.19 -3.49
C ASN A 17 -11.51 -4.47 -4.99
N GLY A 18 -10.82 -5.54 -5.38
CA GLY A 18 -10.62 -5.93 -6.78
C GLY A 18 -9.52 -5.12 -7.46
N CYS A 19 -8.41 -5.77 -7.78
CA CYS A 19 -7.56 -5.31 -8.87
C CYS A 19 -8.12 -6.00 -10.13
N PRO A 20 -8.74 -5.29 -11.09
CA PRO A 20 -9.22 -5.92 -12.31
C PRO A 20 -8.07 -6.68 -12.97
N ALA A 21 -8.29 -7.93 -13.40
CA ALA A 21 -7.23 -8.78 -13.96
C ALA A 21 -6.53 -8.14 -15.19
N SER A 22 -7.19 -7.17 -15.84
CA SER A 22 -6.67 -6.33 -16.92
C SER A 22 -5.66 -5.27 -16.47
N VAL A 23 -5.62 -4.91 -15.18
CA VAL A 23 -4.67 -3.97 -14.58
C VAL A 23 -3.45 -4.73 -14.08
N ARG A 24 -2.69 -5.31 -15.02
CA ARG A 24 -1.31 -5.78 -14.77
C ARG A 24 -0.27 -4.68 -14.92
N SER A 25 -0.70 -3.47 -15.30
CA SER A 25 0.18 -2.34 -15.57
C SER A 25 0.66 -1.68 -14.28
N SER A 26 1.73 -2.23 -13.71
CA SER A 26 2.55 -1.51 -12.74
C SER A 26 3.27 -0.37 -13.45
N ASN A 27 3.18 0.84 -12.89
CA ASN A 27 3.92 2.01 -13.36
C ASN A 27 4.66 2.72 -12.22
N HIS A 28 4.80 2.05 -11.08
CA HIS A 28 5.41 2.61 -9.88
C HIS A 28 6.20 1.53 -9.15
N ALA A 29 7.46 1.82 -8.86
CA ALA A 29 8.35 0.95 -8.11
C ALA A 29 8.55 1.50 -6.71
N VAL A 30 8.54 0.61 -5.72
CA VAL A 30 8.61 0.93 -4.29
C VAL A 30 9.40 -0.17 -3.58
N VAL A 31 9.81 0.08 -2.34
CA VAL A 31 10.65 -0.86 -1.57
C VAL A 31 9.88 -1.42 -0.39
N ILE A 32 9.71 -2.74 -0.35
CA ILE A 32 9.20 -3.42 0.85
C ILE A 32 10.30 -3.37 1.91
N VAL A 33 9.95 -2.90 3.10
CA VAL A 33 10.88 -2.78 4.24
C VAL A 33 10.47 -3.63 5.44
N GLY A 34 9.32 -4.29 5.38
CA GLY A 34 8.84 -5.16 6.43
C GLY A 34 7.41 -5.64 6.21
N TYR A 35 6.90 -6.39 7.17
CA TYR A 35 5.54 -6.90 7.17
C TYR A 35 5.02 -7.01 8.60
N GLY A 36 3.72 -7.23 8.73
CA GLY A 36 3.10 -7.48 10.03
C GLY A 36 1.68 -7.98 9.91
N VAL A 37 1.03 -8.02 11.07
CA VAL A 37 -0.40 -8.24 11.23
C VAL A 37 -0.89 -7.09 12.11
N ASP A 38 -1.93 -6.41 11.67
CA ASP A 38 -2.59 -5.42 12.50
C ASP A 38 -3.33 -6.11 13.64
N GLN A 39 -2.97 -5.79 14.89
CA GLN A 39 -3.47 -6.51 16.06
C GLN A 39 -4.95 -6.25 16.33
N THR A 40 -5.50 -5.13 15.84
CA THR A 40 -6.90 -4.76 16.03
C THR A 40 -7.81 -5.46 15.02
N THR A 41 -7.38 -5.54 13.76
CA THR A 41 -8.20 -6.07 12.66
C THR A 41 -7.81 -7.48 12.23
N GLY A 42 -6.65 -7.98 12.68
CA GLY A 42 -6.07 -9.24 12.21
C GLY A 42 -5.56 -9.20 10.77
N ILE A 43 -5.54 -8.03 10.12
CA ILE A 43 -5.20 -7.93 8.70
C ILE A 43 -3.68 -7.99 8.50
N PRO A 44 -3.16 -8.97 7.74
CA PRO A 44 -1.76 -9.01 7.37
C PRO A 44 -1.43 -7.89 6.36
N TYR A 45 -0.28 -7.25 6.54
CA TYR A 45 0.18 -6.16 5.66
C TYR A 45 1.66 -6.24 5.30
N TRP A 46 2.02 -5.60 4.19
CA TRP A 46 3.38 -5.17 3.86
C TRP A 46 3.60 -3.73 4.32
N LYS A 47 4.74 -3.42 4.92
CA LYS A 47 5.23 -2.05 5.14
C LYS A 47 6.16 -1.67 4.01
N VAL A 48 5.87 -0.56 3.35
CA VAL A 48 6.53 -0.16 2.12
C VAL A 48 7.03 1.27 2.23
N ARG A 49 8.28 1.49 1.83
CA ARG A 49 8.88 2.82 1.69
C ARG A 49 8.55 3.38 0.31
N ASN A 50 7.98 4.57 0.28
CA ASN A 50 7.71 5.31 -0.96
C ASN A 50 8.80 6.37 -1.22
N SER A 51 8.76 6.98 -2.41
CA SER A 51 9.72 7.97 -2.90
C SER A 51 9.11 9.37 -3.12
N TRP A 52 7.97 9.67 -2.51
CA TRP A 52 7.27 10.97 -2.65
C TRP A 52 7.49 11.93 -1.48
N GLY A 53 8.60 11.76 -0.77
CA GLY A 53 8.96 12.57 0.39
C GLY A 53 8.24 12.16 1.68
N PRO A 54 8.71 12.69 2.83
CA PRO A 54 8.23 12.29 4.15
C PRO A 54 6.85 12.85 4.50
N THR A 55 6.38 13.88 3.79
CA THR A 55 5.06 14.51 4.03
C THR A 55 3.91 13.72 3.43
N TRP A 56 4.21 12.76 2.56
CA TRP A 56 3.22 11.87 1.96
C TRP A 56 3.01 10.62 2.83
N GLY A 57 1.75 10.20 2.98
CA GLY A 57 1.41 9.00 3.74
C GLY A 57 1.86 9.07 5.19
N ASP A 58 2.30 7.92 5.71
CA ASP A 58 2.74 7.75 7.09
C ASP A 58 4.25 7.95 7.16
N GLY A 59 4.69 9.22 7.13
CA GLY A 59 6.11 9.60 7.15
C GLY A 59 6.89 9.17 5.89
N GLY A 60 6.24 9.11 4.73
CA GLY A 60 6.81 8.58 3.48
C GLY A 60 6.61 7.07 3.29
N TYR A 61 5.87 6.41 4.19
CA TYR A 61 5.57 4.98 4.12
C TYR A 61 4.07 4.74 3.90
N PHE A 62 3.75 3.54 3.48
CA PHE A 62 2.39 3.04 3.48
C PHE A 62 2.35 1.56 3.87
N LYS A 63 1.17 1.12 4.32
CA LYS A 63 0.86 -0.29 4.53
C LYS A 63 -0.13 -0.74 3.47
N ILE A 64 0.07 -1.92 2.91
CA ILE A 64 -0.86 -2.53 1.94
C ILE A 64 -1.19 -3.95 2.37
N LYS A 65 -2.46 -4.36 2.21
CA LYS A 65 -2.91 -5.72 2.56
C LYS A 65 -2.07 -6.77 1.84
N ARG A 66 -1.66 -7.79 2.58
CA ARG A 66 -0.82 -8.90 2.12
C ARG A 66 -1.64 -10.18 2.04
N GLY A 67 -1.31 -11.07 1.11
CA GLY A 67 -1.92 -12.40 1.01
C GLY A 67 -3.35 -12.38 0.47
N VAL A 68 -3.65 -11.46 -0.45
CA VAL A 68 -4.88 -11.51 -1.25
C VAL A 68 -4.71 -12.52 -2.38
N SER A 69 -5.66 -13.45 -2.51
CA SER A 69 -5.76 -14.46 -3.57
C SER A 69 -6.96 -14.18 -4.45
#